data_AF-A0AAW2RIF8-F1
#
_entry.id   AF-A0AAW2RIF8-F1
#
_cell.length_a   1.000
_cell.length_b   1.000
_cell.length_c   1.000
_cell.angle_alpha   90.00
_cell.angle_beta   90.00
_cell.angle_gamma   90.00
#
_symmetry.space_group_name_H-M   'P 1'
#
loop_
_entity.id
_entity.type
_entity.pdbx_description
1 polymer ?
#
loop_
_entity_poly.entity_id
_entity_poly.type
_entity_poly.pdbx_seq_one_letter_code
_entity_poly.pdbx_strand_id
1 'polypeptide(L)'
;MSVEDTSSDQVWLLHVDGSSTTQDSGAGIVITSPQGEDLDFAIKFDFKASNNEAEYEALVISMRMAHEAGARHLLAYSDSQLIVKQVEGTYESKEESMIQYLQQIKESKTSFDHFQITQIPREENIKADCLSKLASALEDCRTRYITIQYLPEARALLGVQPIMTREDWELLPSDG
;
A
#
# COMPACT_ATOMS: atom_id res chain seq x y z
N MET A 1 -28.82 -18.39 -19.75
CA MET A 1 -27.47 -17.89 -19.44
C MET A 1 -27.59 -16.40 -19.30
N SER A 2 -27.68 -15.93 -18.06
CA SER A 2 -27.66 -14.50 -17.75
C SER A 2 -26.20 -14.12 -17.62
N VAL A 3 -25.78 -13.11 -18.37
CA VAL A 3 -24.48 -12.47 -18.21
C VAL A 3 -24.55 -11.76 -16.87
N GLU A 4 -23.75 -12.19 -15.89
CA GLU A 4 -23.60 -11.45 -14.63
C GLU A 4 -22.82 -10.18 -14.94
N ASP A 5 -23.55 -9.08 -15.00
CA ASP A 5 -23.02 -7.73 -15.01
C ASP A 5 -22.48 -7.48 -13.59
N THR A 6 -21.18 -7.70 -13.38
CA THR A 6 -20.51 -7.23 -12.16
C THR A 6 -20.60 -5.71 -12.15
N SER A 7 -21.65 -5.19 -11.53
CA SER A 7 -21.81 -3.76 -11.27
C SER A 7 -20.55 -3.29 -10.54
N SER A 8 -19.96 -2.18 -11.02
CA SER A 8 -18.82 -1.50 -10.40
C SER A 8 -19.07 -1.12 -8.94
N ASP A 9 -20.31 -1.20 -8.46
CA ASP A 9 -20.74 -0.74 -7.14
C ASP A 9 -20.40 -1.71 -6.00
N GLN A 10 -19.69 -2.82 -6.29
CA GLN A 10 -19.31 -3.83 -5.29
C GLN A 10 -17.81 -4.12 -5.24
N VAL A 11 -17.01 -3.50 -6.10
CA VAL A 11 -15.58 -3.77 -6.20
C VAL A 11 -14.81 -2.97 -5.16
N TRP A 12 -14.03 -3.67 -4.35
CA TRP A 12 -13.05 -3.08 -3.43
C TRP A 12 -11.69 -3.03 -4.11
N LEU A 13 -10.99 -1.92 -3.93
CA LEU A 13 -9.60 -1.76 -4.39
C LEU A 13 -8.66 -1.92 -3.21
N LEU A 14 -7.54 -2.58 -3.45
CA LEU A 14 -6.53 -2.84 -2.44
C LEU A 14 -5.15 -2.51 -3.01
N HIS A 15 -4.45 -1.56 -2.40
CA HIS A 15 -3.02 -1.31 -2.69
C HIS A 15 -2.18 -1.77 -1.51
N VAL A 16 -1.12 -2.52 -1.80
CA VAL A 16 -0.24 -3.09 -0.78
C VAL A 16 1.22 -2.85 -1.11
N ASP A 17 2.01 -2.62 -0.07
CA ASP A 17 3.46 -2.62 -0.14
C ASP A 17 4.08 -3.14 1.17
N GLY A 18 5.23 -3.79 1.06
CA GLY A 18 6.01 -4.28 2.19
C GLY A 18 7.35 -3.57 2.28
N SER A 19 7.76 -3.24 3.51
CA SER A 19 9.07 -2.62 3.76
C SER A 19 9.82 -3.39 4.84
N SER A 20 11.10 -3.65 4.57
CA SER A 20 12.03 -4.16 5.58
C SER A 20 13.28 -3.29 5.66
N THR A 21 13.74 -3.08 6.88
CA THR A 21 15.00 -2.43 7.23
C THR A 21 15.90 -3.41 7.98
N THR A 22 17.11 -2.99 8.36
CA THR A 22 18.03 -3.84 9.14
C THR A 22 17.48 -4.22 10.52
N GLN A 23 16.56 -3.41 11.06
CA GLN A 23 16.02 -3.57 12.40
C GLN A 23 14.58 -4.06 12.40
N ASP A 24 13.77 -3.58 11.46
CA ASP A 24 12.31 -3.66 11.53
C ASP A 24 11.67 -3.97 10.18
N SER A 25 10.42 -4.42 10.21
CA SER A 25 9.62 -4.60 9.00
C SER A 25 8.18 -4.15 9.20
N GLY A 26 7.47 -3.92 8.09
CA GLY A 26 6.09 -3.49 8.14
C GLY A 26 5.42 -3.49 6.77
N ALA A 27 4.13 -3.19 6.79
CA ALA A 27 3.26 -3.16 5.63
C ALA A 27 2.54 -1.81 5.54
N GLY A 28 2.35 -1.36 4.30
CA GLY A 28 1.49 -0.26 3.94
C GLY A 28 0.31 -0.78 3.14
N ILE A 29 -0.89 -0.41 3.56
CA ILE A 29 -2.14 -0.94 3.01
C ILE A 29 -3.11 0.21 2.79
N VAL A 30 -3.74 0.25 1.62
CA VAL A 30 -4.84 1.16 1.30
C VAL A 30 -6.00 0.30 0.81
N ILE A 31 -7.13 0.36 1.53
CA ILE A 31 -8.37 -0.32 1.15
C ILE A 31 -9.39 0.74 0.74
N THR A 32 -9.84 0.72 -0.51
CA THR A 32 -10.88 1.63 -1.00
C THR A 32 -12.19 0.87 -1.14
N SER A 33 -13.23 1.32 -0.45
CA SER A 33 -14.57 0.75 -0.56
C SER A 33 -15.20 1.06 -1.93
N PRO A 34 -16.25 0.33 -2.35
CA PRO A 34 -16.98 0.64 -3.58
C PRO A 34 -17.62 2.04 -3.56
N GLN A 35 -17.77 2.64 -2.38
CA GLN A 35 -18.26 4.00 -2.19
C GLN A 35 -17.16 5.07 -2.37
N GLY A 36 -15.91 4.65 -2.58
CA GLY A 36 -14.75 5.53 -2.74
C GLY A 36 -14.13 6.00 -1.43
N GLU A 37 -14.40 5.31 -0.31
CA GLU A 37 -13.81 5.64 0.98
C GLU A 37 -12.50 4.87 1.17
N ASP A 38 -11.40 5.60 1.41
CA ASP A 38 -10.09 5.02 1.69
C ASP A 38 -9.90 4.73 3.18
N LEU A 39 -9.38 3.54 3.48
CA LEU A 39 -8.83 3.16 4.77
C LEU A 39 -7.33 2.89 4.62
N ASP A 40 -6.53 3.71 5.29
CA ASP A 40 -5.07 3.67 5.23
C ASP A 40 -4.47 3.05 6.48
N PHE A 41 -3.59 2.07 6.31
CA PHE A 41 -2.92 1.37 7.40
C PHE A 41 -1.42 1.30 7.19
N ALA A 42 -0.68 1.65 8.25
CA ALA A 42 0.72 1.35 8.42
C ALA A 42 0.85 0.31 9.55
N ILE A 43 1.22 -0.93 9.19
CA ILE A 43 1.30 -2.05 10.13
C ILE A 43 2.76 -2.39 10.38
N LYS A 44 3.23 -2.21 11.61
CA LYS A 44 4.57 -2.64 12.04
C LYS A 44 4.52 -4.12 12.43
N PHE A 45 5.48 -4.90 11.96
CA PHE A 45 5.67 -6.28 12.39
C PHE A 45 6.62 -6.32 13.59
N ASP A 46 6.35 -7.22 14.54
CA ASP A 46 7.19 -7.47 15.72
C ASP A 46 8.31 -8.50 15.46
N PHE A 47 8.45 -8.90 14.20
CA PHE A 47 9.50 -9.79 13.70
C PHE A 47 10.29 -9.14 12.56
N LYS A 48 11.46 -9.71 12.30
CA LYS A 48 12.24 -9.36 11.11
C LYS A 48 11.74 -10.17 9.93
N ALA A 49 11.56 -9.51 8.81
CA ALA A 49 11.22 -10.10 7.52
C ALA A 49 12.23 -9.61 6.48
N SER A 50 12.49 -10.39 5.44
CA SER A 50 13.05 -9.86 4.20
C SER A 50 12.04 -8.95 3.49
N ASN A 51 12.47 -8.21 2.47
CA ASN A 51 11.53 -7.39 1.67
C ASN A 51 10.42 -8.25 1.05
N ASN A 52 10.77 -9.39 0.45
CA ASN A 52 9.79 -10.29 -0.15
C ASN A 52 8.79 -10.82 0.89
N GLU A 53 9.26 -11.22 2.08
CA GLU A 53 8.38 -11.66 3.17
C GLU A 53 7.46 -10.52 3.63
N ALA A 54 7.97 -9.29 3.79
CA ALA A 54 7.16 -8.14 4.18
C ALA A 54 6.06 -7.82 3.15
N GLU A 55 6.35 -7.92 1.86
CA GLU A 55 5.37 -7.73 0.79
C GLU A 55 4.30 -8.85 0.80
N TYR A 56 4.70 -10.11 1.07
CA TYR A 56 3.77 -11.23 1.21
C TYR A 56 2.85 -11.08 2.42
N GLU A 57 3.41 -10.69 3.56
CA GLU A 57 2.67 -10.40 4.78
C GLU A 57 1.67 -9.26 4.57
N ALA A 58 2.10 -8.18 3.89
CA ALA A 58 1.23 -7.07 3.52
C ALA A 58 0.02 -7.54 2.71
N LEU A 59 0.21 -8.40 1.72
CA LEU A 59 -0.87 -8.95 0.89
C LEU A 59 -1.81 -9.87 1.68
N VAL A 60 -1.29 -10.81 2.47
CA VAL A 60 -2.13 -11.75 3.23
C VAL A 60 -2.97 -11.01 4.28
N ILE A 61 -2.37 -10.11 5.05
CA ILE A 61 -3.05 -9.36 6.10
C ILE A 61 -4.13 -8.47 5.50
N SER A 62 -3.81 -7.74 4.44
CA SER A 62 -4.78 -6.85 3.80
C SER A 62 -5.95 -7.58 3.14
N MET A 63 -5.73 -8.74 2.52
CA MET A 63 -6.81 -9.60 2.02
C MET A 63 -7.76 -9.99 3.16
N ARG A 64 -7.21 -10.38 4.31
CA ARG A 64 -8.03 -10.70 5.48
C ARG A 64 -8.81 -9.49 5.97
N MET A 65 -8.17 -8.32 6.08
CA MET A 65 -8.82 -7.08 6.50
C MET A 65 -9.95 -6.66 5.55
N ALA A 66 -9.72 -6.74 4.24
CA ALA A 66 -10.73 -6.44 3.23
C ALA A 66 -11.94 -7.39 3.36
N HIS A 67 -11.68 -8.69 3.55
CA HIS A 67 -12.76 -9.66 3.76
C HIS A 67 -13.55 -9.38 5.05
N GLU A 68 -12.88 -9.10 6.16
CA GLU A 68 -13.51 -8.75 7.45
C GLU A 68 -14.31 -7.44 7.35
N ALA A 69 -13.92 -6.52 6.45
CA ALA A 69 -14.67 -5.31 6.12
C ALA A 69 -15.88 -5.55 5.19
N GLY A 70 -16.08 -6.78 4.71
CA GLY A 70 -17.22 -7.18 3.87
C GLY A 70 -16.93 -7.25 2.37
N ALA A 71 -15.67 -7.15 1.94
CA ALA A 71 -15.32 -7.29 0.54
C ALA A 71 -15.61 -8.70 0.01
N ARG A 72 -16.31 -8.76 -1.12
CA ARG A 72 -16.60 -9.99 -1.89
C ARG A 72 -15.92 -10.01 -3.26
N HIS A 73 -15.74 -8.84 -3.85
CA HIS A 73 -15.00 -8.62 -5.10
C HIS A 73 -13.80 -7.72 -4.79
N LEU A 74 -12.58 -8.24 -4.98
CA LEU A 74 -11.35 -7.56 -4.59
C LEU A 74 -10.38 -7.47 -5.76
N LEU A 75 -9.95 -6.25 -6.08
CA LEU A 75 -8.85 -5.97 -7.00
C LEU A 75 -7.64 -5.49 -6.20
N ALA A 76 -6.60 -6.32 -6.15
CA ALA A 76 -5.35 -6.03 -5.46
C ALA A 76 -4.29 -5.49 -6.43
N TYR A 77 -3.51 -4.52 -5.96
CA TYR A 77 -2.42 -3.88 -6.69
C TYR A 77 -1.14 -3.92 -5.87
N SER A 78 -0.06 -4.29 -6.52
CA SER A 78 1.30 -4.31 -5.94
C SER A 78 2.30 -3.93 -7.01
N ASP A 79 3.39 -3.27 -6.65
CA ASP A 79 4.52 -3.01 -7.54
C ASP A 79 5.53 -4.19 -7.60
N SER A 80 5.35 -5.18 -6.73
CA SER A 80 6.15 -6.41 -6.73
C SER A 80 5.73 -7.39 -7.82
N GLN A 81 6.47 -7.38 -8.94
CA GLN A 81 6.25 -8.33 -10.03
C GLN A 81 6.36 -9.79 -9.55
N LEU A 82 7.27 -10.08 -8.61
CA LEU A 82 7.48 -11.44 -8.10
C LEU A 82 6.21 -12.00 -7.47
N ILE A 83 5.62 -11.25 -6.54
CA ILE A 83 4.40 -11.67 -5.83
C ILE A 83 3.25 -11.82 -6.81
N VAL A 84 3.02 -10.84 -7.67
CA VAL A 84 1.94 -10.90 -8.66
C VAL A 84 2.07 -12.17 -9.51
N LYS A 85 3.26 -12.45 -10.04
CA LYS A 85 3.50 -13.61 -10.91
C LYS A 85 3.38 -14.95 -10.18
N GLN A 86 3.79 -15.02 -8.92
CA GLN A 86 3.66 -16.23 -8.10
C GLN A 86 2.20 -16.47 -7.68
N VAL A 87 1.47 -15.42 -7.32
CA VAL A 87 0.04 -15.49 -6.97
C VAL A 87 -0.84 -15.83 -8.18
N GLU A 88 -0.46 -15.40 -9.38
CA GLU A 88 -1.05 -15.81 -10.66
C GLU A 88 -0.68 -17.24 -11.06
N GLY A 89 0.30 -17.87 -10.39
CA GLY A 89 0.80 -19.21 -10.71
C GLY A 89 1.70 -19.27 -11.95
N THR A 90 2.15 -18.13 -12.47
CA THR A 90 3.09 -18.09 -13.60
C THR A 90 4.53 -18.36 -13.17
N TYR A 91 4.87 -18.02 -11.92
CA TYR A 91 6.15 -18.34 -11.29
C TYR A 91 5.93 -19.33 -10.15
N GLU A 92 6.82 -20.31 -10.04
CA GLU A 92 6.89 -21.22 -8.90
C GLU A 92 7.90 -20.70 -7.88
N SER A 93 7.65 -20.97 -6.59
CA SER A 93 8.66 -20.80 -5.55
C SER A 93 9.15 -22.15 -5.05
N LYS A 94 10.44 -22.24 -4.75
CA LYS A 94 11.09 -23.40 -4.13
C LYS A 94 11.39 -23.20 -2.65
N GLU A 95 11.24 -21.97 -2.17
CA GLU A 95 11.46 -21.61 -0.78
C GLU A 95 10.24 -22.00 0.06
N GLU A 96 10.46 -22.73 1.15
CA GLU A 96 9.38 -23.28 1.98
C GLU A 96 8.47 -22.19 2.56
N SER A 97 9.03 -21.05 3.00
CA SER A 97 8.27 -19.91 3.51
C SER A 97 7.36 -19.30 2.42
N MET A 98 7.86 -19.11 1.21
CA MET A 98 7.08 -18.59 0.09
C MET A 98 5.96 -19.54 -0.33
N ILE A 99 6.20 -20.85 -0.27
CA ILE A 99 5.15 -21.86 -0.52
C ILE A 99 4.04 -21.74 0.53
N GLN A 100 4.39 -21.51 1.80
CA GLN A 100 3.41 -21.30 2.87
C GLN A 100 2.58 -20.03 2.63
N TYR A 101 3.20 -18.90 2.24
CA TYR A 101 2.46 -17.69 1.88
C TYR A 101 1.51 -17.89 0.70
N LEU A 102 1.97 -18.57 -0.35
CA LEU A 102 1.11 -18.86 -1.51
C LEU A 102 -0.08 -19.73 -1.14
N GLN A 103 0.10 -20.67 -0.20
CA GLN A 103 -1.00 -21.47 0.34
C GLN A 103 -1.99 -20.60 1.13
N GLN A 104 -1.51 -19.70 1.99
CA GLN A 104 -2.36 -18.76 2.74
C GLN A 104 -3.15 -17.82 1.80
N ILE A 105 -2.51 -17.31 0.75
CA ILE A 105 -3.17 -16.49 -0.27
C ILE A 105 -4.22 -17.32 -1.00
N LYS A 106 -3.90 -18.55 -1.39
CA LYS A 106 -4.85 -19.45 -2.08
C LYS A 106 -6.08 -19.73 -1.22
N GLU A 107 -5.89 -19.97 0.07
CA GLU A 107 -6.99 -20.13 1.03
C GLU A 107 -7.81 -18.84 1.15
N SER A 108 -7.15 -17.70 1.32
CA SER A 108 -7.79 -16.39 1.42
C SER A 108 -8.60 -16.03 0.17
N LYS A 109 -8.13 -16.40 -1.03
CA LYS A 109 -8.87 -16.21 -2.29
C LYS A 109 -10.24 -16.89 -2.27
N THR A 110 -10.41 -18.00 -1.56
CA THR A 110 -11.69 -18.72 -1.48
C THR A 110 -12.77 -17.96 -0.72
N SER A 111 -12.38 -16.97 0.09
CA SER A 111 -13.30 -16.09 0.80
C SER A 111 -13.91 -15.00 -0.08
N PHE A 112 -13.44 -14.83 -1.31
CA PHE A 112 -13.94 -13.84 -2.27
C PHE A 112 -14.68 -14.52 -3.42
N ASP A 113 -15.74 -13.88 -3.90
CA ASP A 113 -16.46 -14.30 -5.11
C ASP A 113 -15.63 -13.95 -6.35
N HIS A 114 -14.86 -12.86 -6.28
CA HIS A 114 -13.88 -12.49 -7.28
C HIS A 114 -12.61 -11.92 -6.63
N PHE A 115 -11.45 -12.40 -7.06
CA PHE A 115 -10.16 -11.86 -6.69
C PHE A 115 -9.26 -11.76 -7.92
N GLN A 116 -8.65 -10.60 -8.12
CA GLN A 116 -7.58 -10.39 -9.09
C GLN A 116 -6.46 -9.59 -8.43
N ILE A 117 -5.22 -9.91 -8.78
CA ILE A 117 -4.05 -9.12 -8.43
C ILE A 117 -3.41 -8.59 -9.71
N THR A 118 -2.90 -7.36 -9.70
CA THR A 118 -2.27 -6.74 -10.87
C THR A 118 -1.02 -5.98 -10.46
N GLN A 119 0.02 -6.13 -11.27
CA GLN A 119 1.23 -5.36 -11.10
C GLN A 119 1.00 -3.93 -11.57
N ILE A 120 1.39 -2.95 -10.74
CA ILE A 120 1.40 -1.52 -11.11
C ILE A 120 2.82 -0.94 -11.01
N PRO A 121 3.13 0.17 -11.71
CA PRO A 121 4.36 0.91 -11.47
C PRO A 121 4.44 1.42 -10.03
N ARG A 122 5.65 1.53 -9.48
CA ARG A 122 5.87 2.01 -8.12
C ARG A 122 5.37 3.44 -7.91
N GLU A 123 5.39 4.24 -8.97
CA GLU A 123 4.88 5.61 -9.00
C GLU A 123 3.36 5.67 -8.82
N GLU A 124 2.65 4.58 -9.10
CA GLU A 124 1.22 4.44 -8.86
C GLU A 124 0.91 3.82 -7.48
N ASN A 125 1.92 3.24 -6.80
CA ASN A 125 1.78 2.61 -5.48
C ASN A 125 2.35 3.46 -4.32
N ILE A 126 2.61 4.75 -4.55
CA ILE A 126 3.32 5.65 -3.61
C ILE A 126 2.69 5.67 -2.22
N LYS A 127 1.34 5.65 -2.13
CA LYS A 127 0.63 5.74 -0.85
C LYS A 127 0.92 4.53 0.04
N ALA A 128 0.84 3.31 -0.52
CA ALA A 128 1.19 2.09 0.20
C ALA A 128 2.69 2.07 0.56
N ASP A 129 3.57 2.47 -0.36
CA ASP A 129 5.02 2.55 -0.12
C ASP A 129 5.39 3.54 1.01
N CYS A 130 4.72 4.68 1.12
CA CYS A 130 4.92 5.61 2.22
C CYS A 130 4.45 5.03 3.56
N LEU A 131 3.33 4.32 3.57
CA LEU A 131 2.79 3.68 4.78
C LEU A 131 3.69 2.52 5.25
N SER A 132 4.21 1.70 4.33
CA SER A 132 5.10 0.58 4.64
C SER A 132 6.41 1.08 5.26
N LYS A 133 6.99 2.15 4.68
CA LYS A 133 8.18 2.82 5.20
C LYS A 133 7.94 3.49 6.55
N LEU A 134 6.76 4.10 6.74
CA LEU A 134 6.38 4.65 8.03
C LEU A 134 6.33 3.55 9.10
N ALA A 135 5.76 2.39 8.77
CA ALA A 135 5.69 1.25 9.68
C ALA A 135 7.08 0.69 10.05
N SER A 136 7.96 0.53 9.06
CA SER A 136 9.29 -0.04 9.26
C SER A 136 10.30 0.95 9.87
N ALA A 137 10.04 2.26 9.82
CA ALA A 137 10.91 3.30 10.39
C ALA A 137 10.61 3.65 11.87
N LEU A 138 9.43 3.32 12.38
CA LEU A 138 9.05 3.67 13.75
C LEU A 138 9.60 2.66 14.77
N GLU A 139 10.61 3.05 15.54
CA GLU A 139 11.16 2.28 16.66
C GLU A 139 10.18 2.23 17.86
N ASP A 140 10.13 1.11 18.59
CA ASP A 140 9.34 0.93 19.83
C ASP A 140 7.87 1.40 19.78
N CYS A 141 7.23 1.20 18.62
CA CYS A 141 5.87 1.68 18.40
C CYS A 141 4.83 0.63 18.82
N ARG A 142 4.09 0.90 19.90
CA ARG A 142 2.77 0.28 20.15
C ARG A 142 1.72 0.90 19.21
N THR A 143 0.49 0.41 19.22
CA THR A 143 -0.63 1.04 18.48
C THR A 143 -0.73 2.53 18.81
N ARG A 144 -0.66 3.38 17.79
CA ARG A 144 -0.73 4.85 17.90
C ARG A 144 -1.57 5.41 16.75
N TYR A 145 -2.25 6.52 17.00
CA TYR A 145 -2.94 7.28 15.97
C TYR A 145 -2.01 8.37 15.43
N ILE A 146 -1.78 8.36 14.12
CA ILE A 146 -1.05 9.41 13.41
C ILE A 146 -2.08 10.20 12.62
N THR A 147 -2.15 11.51 12.85
CA THR A 147 -3.09 12.39 12.16
C THR A 147 -2.32 13.28 11.20
N ILE A 148 -2.72 13.25 9.92
CA ILE A 148 -2.25 14.19 8.91
C ILE A 148 -3.20 15.38 8.92
N GLN A 149 -2.68 16.58 9.21
CA GLN A 149 -3.47 17.82 9.19
C GLN A 149 -3.11 18.66 7.98
N TYR A 150 -4.11 19.04 7.19
CA TYR A 150 -3.95 19.99 6.11
C TYR A 150 -4.12 21.42 6.64
N LEU A 151 -3.02 22.19 6.65
CA LEU A 151 -3.03 23.60 7.04
C LEU A 151 -2.87 24.47 5.79
N PRO A 152 -3.98 24.98 5.20
CA PRO A 152 -3.87 25.90 4.08
C PRO A 152 -3.15 27.17 4.52
N GLU A 153 -2.37 27.77 3.61
CA GLU A 153 -1.74 29.08 3.82
C GLU A 153 -0.83 29.18 5.05
N ALA A 154 -0.23 28.07 5.50
CA ALA A 154 0.64 28.02 6.68
C ALA A 154 1.72 29.13 6.70
N ARG A 155 2.26 29.49 5.53
CA ARG A 155 3.25 30.57 5.39
C ARG A 155 2.66 31.96 5.64
N ALA A 156 1.43 32.21 5.19
CA ALA A 156 0.74 33.47 5.43
C ALA A 156 0.43 33.67 6.91
N LEU A 157 0.04 32.60 7.61
CA LEU A 157 -0.15 32.61 9.07
C LEU A 157 1.13 33.00 9.83
N LEU A 158 2.29 32.61 9.31
CA LEU A 158 3.58 32.92 9.90
C LEU A 158 4.15 34.27 9.44
N GLY A 159 3.50 34.96 8.50
CA GLY A 159 4.02 36.19 7.88
C GLY A 159 5.33 35.97 7.11
N VAL A 160 5.65 34.73 6.75
CA VAL A 160 6.91 34.36 6.09
C VAL A 160 6.70 34.41 4.58
N GLN A 161 7.49 35.24 3.90
CA GLN A 161 7.52 35.25 2.44
C GLN A 161 8.17 33.96 1.91
N PRO A 162 7.72 33.44 0.75
CA PRO A 162 8.37 32.31 0.10
C PRO A 162 9.85 32.59 -0.14
N ILE A 163 10.70 31.58 0.03
CA ILE A 163 12.09 31.65 -0.43
C ILE A 163 12.03 31.76 -1.96
N MET A 164 12.65 32.80 -2.52
CA MET A 164 12.76 32.98 -3.97
C MET A 164 13.39 31.73 -4.59
N THR A 165 12.69 31.18 -5.58
CA THR A 165 13.16 30.03 -6.35
C THR A 165 14.29 30.46 -7.27
N ARG A 166 15.08 29.49 -7.78
CA ARG A 166 16.14 29.77 -8.75
C ARG A 166 15.65 30.54 -9.98
N GLU A 167 14.41 30.28 -10.42
CA GLU A 167 13.77 30.98 -11.53
C GLU A 167 13.46 32.44 -11.17
N ASP A 168 13.07 32.72 -9.93
CA ASP A 168 12.87 34.10 -9.44
C ASP A 168 14.19 34.88 -9.37
N TRP A 169 15.33 34.21 -9.11
CA TRP A 169 16.66 34.82 -9.11
C TRP A 169 17.13 35.21 -10.52
N GLU A 170 16.79 34.42 -11.54
CA GLU A 170 17.16 34.69 -12.94
C GLU A 170 16.33 35.84 -13.56
N LEU A 171 15.24 36.23 -12.91
CA LEU A 171 14.38 37.36 -13.28
C LEU A 171 14.73 38.66 -12.55
N LEU A 172 15.65 38.63 -11.58
CA LEU A 172 16.13 39.85 -10.94
C LEU A 172 17.01 40.63 -11.92
N PRO A 173 16.86 41.96 -12.01
CA PRO A 173 17.74 42.77 -12.83
C PRO A 173 19.18 42.54 -12.38
N SER A 174 20.03 42.12 -13.32
CA SER A 174 21.46 42.01 -13.10
C SER A 174 21.99 43.37 -12.64
N ASP A 175 22.50 43.44 -11.41
CA ASP A 175 23.11 44.66 -10.88
C ASP A 175 24.18 45.14 -11.89
N GLY A 176 23.87 46.24 -12.56
CA GLY A 176 24.73 46.88 -13.56
C GLY A 176 25.74 47.84 -12.95
#